data_AF-A0A8B9PR11-F1
#
_entry.id   AF-A0A8B9PR11-F1
#
_cell.length_a   1.000
_cell.length_b   1.000
_cell.length_c   1.000
_cell.angle_alpha   90.00
_cell.angle_beta   90.00
_cell.angle_gamma   90.00
#
_symmetry.space_group_name_H-M   'P 1'
#
loop_
_entity.id
_entity.type
_entity.pdbx_description
1 polymer ?
#
loop_
_entity_poly.entity_id
_entity_poly.type
_entity_poly.pdbx_seq_one_letter_code
_entity_poly.pdbx_strand_id
1 'polypeptide(L)'
;MKQVSKINKEQTLLKQHHQVWWQEHKRLSENSSQRFWCGENIKIPVLNKNFCEEHETQSSEEKNGLFHKVPSALLSLECPCPGLKALVIDEYRKLASEYWSKRQEIDQQLNVIYRNINWKEDDQWVYQTVINQYPSDLLRRRTLYLDVLQRYLPHKSRHDLVAHEKAWDRYHFTKNQRKLLILNWAQARKAFLFKAVTAVAEASAAHETELALANTRQKQQELCDDLKAKVLQWRVQQEEAAKLEAAIATRRKQKKDEKERVQKEQEMIRRAQEKEKVKKYWAEKQLKQQEQEEKYIQRLEELRKLLAEQAIKDRERVKFRQALLEKRLLEKKELALQEAHEAEEKEKCLEALRQQVAVVAKLDPARAVSDTVASKARMGIGTEEEFVLQKPLFKLHTYNEQQIISDPRLRVELALREAGLHKTLYAKEILPKIPPLKLPRKDMESTAFKP
;
A
#
# COMPACT_ATOMS: atom_id res chain seq x y z
N MET A 1 7.08 -28.07 -17.91
CA MET A 1 6.07 -28.29 -18.98
C MET A 1 4.71 -28.78 -18.49
N LYS A 2 4.59 -29.63 -17.44
CA LYS A 2 3.29 -30.15 -16.96
C LYS A 2 2.37 -29.14 -16.23
N GLN A 3 2.91 -28.05 -15.68
CA GLN A 3 2.09 -27.00 -15.03
C GLN A 3 1.45 -26.04 -16.04
N VAL A 4 2.16 -25.69 -17.11
CA VAL A 4 1.67 -24.77 -18.16
C VAL A 4 0.47 -25.37 -18.90
N SER A 5 0.47 -26.69 -19.14
CA SER A 5 -0.67 -27.39 -19.76
C SER A 5 -1.89 -27.49 -18.84
N LYS A 6 -1.72 -27.41 -17.52
CA LYS A 6 -2.82 -27.44 -16.54
C LYS A 6 -3.52 -26.09 -16.44
N ILE A 7 -2.73 -25.01 -16.39
CA ILE A 7 -3.23 -23.62 -16.40
C ILE A 7 -3.99 -23.32 -17.71
N ASN A 8 -3.49 -23.82 -18.84
CA ASN A 8 -4.15 -23.60 -20.13
C ASN A 8 -5.51 -24.34 -20.19
N LYS A 9 -5.61 -25.54 -19.61
CA LYS A 9 -6.88 -26.29 -19.50
C LYS A 9 -7.89 -25.60 -18.59
N GLU A 10 -7.45 -25.07 -17.46
CA GLU A 10 -8.29 -24.30 -16.53
C GLU A 10 -8.81 -23.01 -17.18
N GLN A 11 -7.96 -22.31 -17.95
CA GLN A 11 -8.40 -21.14 -18.73
C GLN A 11 -9.39 -21.47 -19.83
N THR A 12 -9.24 -22.60 -20.52
CA THR A 12 -10.25 -23.05 -21.50
C THR A 12 -11.57 -23.43 -20.86
N LEU A 13 -11.55 -24.06 -19.67
CA LEU A 13 -12.75 -24.39 -18.91
C LEU A 13 -13.48 -23.14 -18.42
N LEU A 14 -12.75 -22.13 -17.93
CA LEU A 14 -13.31 -20.84 -17.54
C LEU A 14 -13.97 -20.11 -18.72
N LYS A 15 -13.34 -20.13 -19.91
CA LYS A 15 -13.93 -19.54 -21.12
C LYS A 15 -15.20 -20.28 -21.55
N GLN A 16 -15.19 -21.61 -21.51
CA GLN A 16 -16.37 -22.41 -21.80
C GLN A 16 -17.50 -22.16 -20.80
N HIS A 17 -17.19 -22.10 -19.50
CA HIS A 17 -18.19 -21.81 -18.47
C HIS A 17 -18.75 -20.40 -18.60
N HIS A 18 -17.94 -19.41 -18.95
CA HIS A 18 -18.39 -18.04 -19.19
C HIS A 18 -19.29 -17.95 -20.43
N GLN A 19 -18.99 -18.70 -21.49
CA GLN A 19 -19.81 -18.78 -22.70
C GLN A 19 -21.17 -19.42 -22.41
N VAL A 20 -21.19 -20.55 -21.69
CA VAL A 20 -22.41 -21.26 -21.28
C VAL A 20 -23.23 -20.39 -20.33
N TRP A 21 -22.57 -19.72 -19.37
CA TRP A 21 -23.24 -18.82 -18.44
C TRP A 21 -23.87 -17.62 -19.18
N TRP A 22 -23.20 -17.06 -20.19
CA TRP A 22 -23.78 -15.99 -21.02
C TRP A 22 -24.95 -16.46 -21.87
N GLN A 23 -24.88 -17.66 -22.45
CA GLN A 23 -25.99 -18.26 -23.18
C GLN A 23 -27.17 -18.51 -22.27
N GLU A 24 -26.94 -18.98 -21.04
CA GLU A 24 -27.99 -19.30 -20.10
C GLU A 24 -28.57 -18.07 -19.42
N HIS A 25 -27.77 -17.05 -19.14
CA HIS A 25 -28.25 -15.74 -18.73
C HIS A 25 -29.11 -15.10 -19.82
N LYS A 26 -28.72 -15.24 -21.10
CA LYS A 26 -29.51 -14.74 -22.24
C LYS A 26 -30.82 -15.52 -22.39
N ARG A 27 -30.79 -16.85 -22.33
CA ARG A 27 -31.97 -17.73 -22.32
C ARG A 27 -32.90 -17.44 -21.13
N LEU A 28 -32.35 -17.18 -19.94
CA LEU A 28 -33.12 -16.80 -18.76
C LEU A 28 -33.70 -15.39 -18.89
N SER A 29 -32.99 -14.44 -19.51
CA SER A 29 -33.49 -13.09 -19.78
C SER A 29 -34.62 -13.09 -20.83
N GLU A 30 -34.49 -13.92 -21.87
CA GLU A 30 -35.50 -14.13 -22.91
C GLU A 30 -36.71 -14.89 -22.34
N ASN A 31 -36.50 -15.93 -21.52
CA ASN A 31 -37.56 -16.62 -20.78
C ASN A 31 -38.22 -15.73 -19.71
N SER A 32 -37.50 -14.81 -19.09
CA SER A 32 -38.09 -13.84 -18.14
C SER A 32 -38.93 -12.79 -18.86
N SER A 33 -38.51 -12.38 -20.06
CA SER A 33 -39.30 -11.51 -20.94
C SER A 33 -40.51 -12.24 -21.53
N GLN A 34 -40.39 -13.55 -21.82
CA GLN A 34 -41.52 -14.40 -22.19
C GLN A 34 -42.43 -14.76 -21.00
N ARG A 35 -41.93 -14.84 -19.76
CA ARG A 35 -42.78 -14.95 -18.55
C ARG A 35 -43.52 -13.66 -18.21
N PHE A 36 -43.03 -12.51 -18.68
CA PHE A 36 -43.74 -11.24 -18.58
C PHE A 36 -44.80 -11.04 -19.68
N TRP A 37 -44.76 -11.84 -20.76
CA TRP A 37 -45.69 -11.73 -21.91
C TRP A 37 -46.57 -12.95 -22.16
N CYS A 38 -46.20 -14.13 -21.66
CA CYS A 38 -47.11 -15.23 -21.44
C CYS A 38 -47.55 -15.10 -20.00
N GLY A 39 -48.73 -14.50 -19.80
CA GLY A 39 -49.48 -14.69 -18.57
C GLY A 39 -49.56 -16.19 -18.30
N GLU A 40 -48.69 -16.66 -17.40
CA GLU A 40 -48.87 -17.93 -16.72
C GLU A 40 -50.28 -17.83 -16.17
N ASN A 41 -51.17 -18.60 -16.81
CA ASN A 41 -52.50 -18.85 -16.36
C ASN A 41 -52.40 -19.25 -14.88
N ILE A 42 -52.58 -18.26 -14.00
CA ILE A 42 -53.35 -18.46 -12.79
C ILE A 42 -54.70 -18.93 -13.33
N LYS A 43 -54.79 -20.24 -13.56
CA LYS A 43 -56.07 -20.92 -13.64
C LYS A 43 -56.75 -20.52 -12.34
N ILE A 44 -57.64 -19.55 -12.42
CA ILE A 44 -58.81 -19.42 -11.57
C ILE A 44 -59.86 -20.25 -12.31
N PRO A 45 -59.85 -21.60 -12.23
CA PRO A 45 -60.65 -22.42 -13.13
C PRO A 45 -62.08 -22.61 -12.59
N VAL A 46 -62.54 -21.79 -11.65
CA VAL A 46 -63.84 -21.98 -11.00
C VAL A 46 -64.73 -20.73 -10.98
N LEU A 47 -64.20 -19.51 -11.17
CA LEU A 47 -65.04 -18.30 -11.10
C LEU A 47 -65.66 -17.87 -12.43
N ASN A 48 -65.07 -18.23 -13.57
CA ASN A 48 -65.57 -17.79 -14.88
C ASN A 48 -66.81 -18.56 -15.39
N LYS A 49 -67.08 -19.77 -14.89
CA LYS A 49 -68.33 -20.49 -15.20
C LYS A 49 -69.51 -19.93 -14.41
N ASN A 50 -69.31 -19.59 -13.14
CA ASN A 50 -70.35 -19.04 -12.28
C ASN A 50 -70.71 -17.60 -12.65
N PHE A 51 -69.79 -16.82 -13.24
CA PHE A 51 -70.07 -15.42 -13.61
C PHE A 51 -70.98 -15.28 -14.84
N CYS A 52 -71.02 -16.28 -15.73
CA CYS A 52 -71.88 -16.28 -16.92
C CYS A 52 -73.27 -16.86 -16.66
N GLU A 53 -73.42 -17.87 -15.80
CA GLU A 53 -74.74 -18.42 -15.42
C GLU A 53 -75.55 -17.48 -14.51
N GLU A 54 -74.89 -16.59 -13.77
CA GLU A 54 -75.58 -15.55 -12.98
C GLU A 54 -76.16 -14.43 -13.86
N HIS A 55 -75.72 -14.25 -15.10
CA HIS A 55 -76.12 -13.11 -15.94
C HIS A 55 -77.59 -13.17 -16.42
N GLU A 56 -78.16 -14.37 -16.56
CA GLU A 56 -79.57 -14.56 -16.97
C GLU A 56 -80.53 -14.60 -15.78
N THR A 57 -80.09 -15.04 -14.61
CA THR A 57 -80.86 -15.03 -13.36
C THR A 57 -80.91 -13.62 -12.71
N GLN A 58 -79.89 -12.78 -12.95
CA GLN A 58 -79.79 -11.40 -12.43
C GLN A 58 -80.89 -10.44 -12.91
N SER A 59 -81.37 -10.58 -14.16
CA SER A 59 -82.45 -9.74 -14.72
C SER A 59 -83.80 -9.95 -14.01
N SER A 60 -83.98 -11.11 -13.37
CA SER A 60 -85.17 -11.48 -12.60
C SER A 60 -85.07 -11.07 -11.12
N GLU A 61 -83.91 -11.25 -10.49
CA GLU A 61 -83.70 -10.90 -9.08
C GLU A 61 -83.75 -9.38 -8.81
N GLU A 62 -83.29 -8.54 -9.75
CA GLU A 62 -83.31 -7.08 -9.62
C GLU A 62 -84.73 -6.48 -9.65
N LYS A 63 -85.68 -7.21 -10.25
CA LYS A 63 -87.11 -6.87 -10.22
C LYS A 63 -87.76 -7.20 -8.87
N ASN A 64 -87.22 -8.17 -8.12
CA ASN A 64 -87.85 -8.77 -6.94
C ASN A 64 -87.33 -8.29 -5.57
N GLY A 65 -86.56 -7.19 -5.50
CA GLY A 65 -86.27 -6.52 -4.22
C GLY A 65 -85.11 -7.10 -3.41
N LEU A 66 -84.20 -7.87 -4.01
CA LEU A 66 -83.05 -8.46 -3.32
C LEU A 66 -81.82 -7.52 -3.23
N PHE A 67 -82.02 -6.22 -2.98
CA PHE A 67 -80.92 -5.23 -2.91
C PHE A 67 -79.91 -5.55 -1.79
N HIS A 68 -80.39 -6.04 -0.64
CA HIS A 68 -79.56 -6.30 0.53
C HIS A 68 -78.95 -7.70 0.58
N LYS A 69 -79.29 -8.59 -0.36
CA LYS A 69 -78.73 -9.95 -0.36
C LYS A 69 -77.27 -9.86 -0.75
N VAL A 70 -76.39 -10.31 0.14
CA VAL A 70 -74.95 -10.39 -0.13
C VAL A 70 -74.73 -11.43 -1.25
N PRO A 71 -74.02 -11.08 -2.33
CA PRO A 71 -73.73 -11.99 -3.42
C PRO A 71 -73.00 -13.23 -2.92
N SER A 72 -73.41 -14.40 -3.40
CA SER A 72 -72.75 -15.71 -3.18
C SER A 72 -71.25 -15.62 -3.47
N ALA A 73 -70.87 -14.90 -4.53
CA ALA A 73 -69.49 -14.65 -4.89
C ALA A 73 -68.63 -14.02 -3.77
N LEU A 74 -69.21 -13.18 -2.89
CA LEU A 74 -68.48 -12.59 -1.74
C LEU A 74 -68.45 -13.53 -0.54
N LEU A 75 -69.48 -14.37 -0.36
CA LEU A 75 -69.55 -15.33 0.74
C LEU A 75 -68.60 -16.51 0.52
N SER A 76 -68.48 -16.97 -0.72
CA SER A 76 -67.58 -18.06 -1.13
C SER A 76 -66.12 -17.62 -1.31
N LEU A 77 -65.81 -16.34 -1.10
CA LEU A 77 -64.46 -15.82 -1.28
C LEU A 77 -63.54 -16.30 -0.15
N GLU A 78 -62.48 -17.02 -0.53
CA GLU A 78 -61.42 -17.47 0.37
C GLU A 78 -60.40 -16.34 0.55
N CYS A 79 -60.31 -15.79 1.75
CA CYS A 79 -59.38 -14.72 2.08
C CYS A 79 -58.54 -15.14 3.29
N PRO A 80 -57.19 -15.09 3.20
CA PRO A 80 -56.30 -15.36 4.33
C PRO A 80 -56.51 -14.40 5.51
N CYS A 81 -57.03 -13.20 5.24
CA CYS A 81 -57.30 -12.18 6.24
C CYS A 81 -58.81 -12.11 6.54
N PRO A 82 -59.29 -12.70 7.66
CA PRO A 82 -60.72 -12.69 7.98
C PRO A 82 -61.29 -11.27 8.17
N GLY A 83 -60.46 -10.31 8.59
CA GLY A 83 -60.85 -8.90 8.71
C GLY A 83 -61.18 -8.24 7.37
N LEU A 84 -60.45 -8.56 6.29
CA LEU A 84 -60.68 -7.97 4.96
C LEU A 84 -62.02 -8.43 4.38
N LYS A 85 -62.36 -9.71 4.56
CA LYS A 85 -63.65 -10.28 4.11
C LYS A 85 -64.83 -9.59 4.79
N ALA A 86 -64.75 -9.35 6.11
CA ALA A 86 -65.79 -8.63 6.84
C ALA A 86 -65.97 -7.19 6.34
N LEU A 87 -64.86 -6.46 6.14
CA LEU A 87 -64.89 -5.09 5.61
C LEU A 87 -65.54 -5.01 4.23
N VAL A 88 -65.20 -5.91 3.31
CA VAL A 88 -65.81 -5.96 1.97
C VAL A 88 -67.32 -6.20 2.05
N ILE A 89 -67.79 -7.07 2.95
CA ILE A 89 -69.22 -7.33 3.13
C ILE A 89 -69.94 -6.10 3.70
N ASP A 90 -69.32 -5.39 4.65
CA ASP A 90 -69.91 -4.20 5.24
C ASP A 90 -69.98 -3.04 4.25
N GLU A 91 -68.94 -2.83 3.44
CA GLU A 91 -68.95 -1.83 2.36
C GLU A 91 -70.00 -2.17 1.29
N TYR A 92 -70.20 -3.46 0.97
CA TYR A 92 -71.29 -3.86 0.08
C TYR A 92 -72.66 -3.49 0.67
N ARG A 93 -72.88 -3.74 1.96
CA ARG A 93 -74.15 -3.43 2.64
C ARG A 93 -74.43 -1.93 2.66
N LYS A 94 -73.41 -1.09 2.86
CA LYS A 94 -73.52 0.37 2.79
C LYS A 94 -73.91 0.82 1.38
N LEU A 95 -73.22 0.32 0.35
CA LEU A 95 -73.54 0.65 -1.04
C LEU A 95 -74.98 0.23 -1.39
N ALA A 96 -75.39 -0.98 -0.98
CA ALA A 96 -76.73 -1.49 -1.20
C ALA A 96 -77.81 -0.65 -0.50
N SER A 97 -77.57 -0.19 0.73
CA SER A 97 -78.54 0.60 1.49
C SER A 97 -78.73 2.00 0.90
N GLU A 98 -77.67 2.62 0.38
CA GLU A 98 -77.75 3.91 -0.30
C GLU A 98 -78.62 3.86 -1.57
N TYR A 99 -78.39 2.88 -2.43
CA TYR A 99 -79.18 2.70 -3.66
C TYR A 99 -80.62 2.29 -3.36
N TRP A 100 -80.82 1.46 -2.34
CA TRP A 100 -82.15 1.08 -1.89
C TRP A 100 -82.97 2.28 -1.39
N SER A 101 -82.36 3.13 -0.55
CA SER A 101 -83.01 4.33 -0.01
C SER A 101 -83.42 5.30 -1.13
N LYS A 102 -82.51 5.55 -2.08
CA LYS A 102 -82.80 6.38 -3.28
C LYS A 102 -83.93 5.79 -4.13
N ARG A 103 -83.97 4.46 -4.29
CA ARG A 103 -85.05 3.79 -5.03
C ARG A 103 -86.39 3.97 -4.32
N GLN A 104 -86.42 3.80 -2.99
CA GLN A 104 -87.64 3.99 -2.21
C GLN A 104 -88.17 5.41 -2.31
N GLU A 105 -87.29 6.42 -2.28
CA GLU A 105 -87.67 7.82 -2.46
C GLU A 105 -88.33 8.05 -3.83
N ILE A 106 -87.73 7.54 -4.92
CA ILE A 106 -88.29 7.64 -6.28
C ILE A 106 -89.62 6.88 -6.38
N ASP A 107 -89.73 5.70 -5.78
CA ASP A 107 -90.97 4.91 -5.74
C ASP A 107 -92.09 5.65 -4.99
N GLN A 108 -91.77 6.34 -3.90
CA GLN A 108 -92.70 7.22 -3.18
C GLN A 108 -93.13 8.41 -4.04
N GLN A 109 -92.19 9.09 -4.71
CA GLN A 109 -92.49 10.18 -5.64
C GLN A 109 -93.42 9.72 -6.77
N LEU A 110 -93.18 8.54 -7.35
CA LEU A 110 -94.05 7.96 -8.37
C LEU A 110 -95.45 7.69 -7.86
N ASN A 111 -95.59 7.15 -6.64
CA ASN A 111 -96.89 6.88 -6.04
C ASN A 111 -97.66 8.19 -5.78
N VAL A 112 -96.98 9.24 -5.29
CA VAL A 112 -97.60 10.57 -5.11
C VAL A 112 -98.07 11.14 -6.45
N ILE A 113 -97.23 11.09 -7.50
CA ILE A 113 -97.61 11.56 -8.84
C ILE A 113 -98.78 10.75 -9.39
N TYR A 114 -98.77 9.43 -9.22
CA TYR A 114 -99.84 8.55 -9.69
C TYR A 114 -101.17 8.82 -8.98
N ARG A 115 -101.17 9.00 -7.65
CA ARG A 115 -102.37 9.35 -6.88
C ARG A 115 -102.95 10.72 -7.26
N ASN A 116 -102.10 11.65 -7.67
CA ASN A 116 -102.52 12.98 -8.13
C ASN A 116 -103.12 12.96 -9.55
N ILE A 117 -102.93 11.89 -10.32
CA ILE A 117 -103.57 11.68 -11.63
C ILE A 117 -104.98 11.13 -11.39
N ASN A 118 -105.94 12.02 -11.15
CA ASN A 118 -107.35 11.66 -10.93
C ASN A 118 -108.11 11.48 -12.28
N TRP A 119 -107.61 10.58 -13.13
CA TRP A 119 -108.16 10.27 -14.45
C TRP A 119 -108.70 8.85 -14.48
N LYS A 120 -109.84 8.65 -15.16
CA LYS A 120 -110.37 7.31 -15.39
C LYS A 120 -109.47 6.57 -16.38
N GLU A 121 -109.39 5.25 -16.25
CA GLU A 121 -108.57 4.40 -17.12
C GLU A 121 -108.96 4.57 -18.61
N ASP A 122 -110.27 4.71 -18.89
CA ASP A 122 -110.79 4.98 -20.24
C ASP A 122 -110.32 6.34 -20.78
N ASP A 123 -110.39 7.40 -19.97
CA ASP A 123 -109.96 8.75 -20.35
C ASP A 123 -108.44 8.79 -20.60
N GLN A 124 -107.67 8.05 -19.80
CA GLN A 124 -106.22 7.91 -19.94
C GLN A 124 -105.86 7.13 -21.21
N TRP A 125 -106.63 6.09 -21.56
CA TRP A 125 -106.46 5.34 -22.79
C TRP A 125 -106.74 6.19 -24.03
N VAL A 126 -107.83 6.97 -24.02
CA VAL A 126 -108.14 7.94 -25.09
C VAL A 126 -107.02 8.97 -25.20
N TYR A 127 -106.54 9.51 -24.08
CA TYR A 127 -105.45 10.47 -24.04
C TYR A 127 -104.17 9.92 -24.69
N GLN A 128 -103.74 8.73 -24.29
CA GLN A 128 -102.54 8.10 -24.81
C GLN A 128 -102.68 7.73 -26.29
N THR A 129 -103.84 7.23 -26.70
CA THR A 129 -104.12 6.83 -28.09
C THR A 129 -104.05 8.04 -29.02
N VAL A 130 -104.69 9.15 -28.65
CA VAL A 130 -104.65 10.39 -29.45
C VAL A 130 -103.23 10.93 -29.53
N ILE A 131 -102.47 10.99 -28.45
CA ILE A 131 -101.06 11.46 -28.50
C ILE A 131 -100.19 10.58 -29.41
N ASN A 132 -100.40 9.27 -29.40
CA ASN A 132 -99.65 8.33 -30.23
C ASN A 132 -99.97 8.47 -31.73
N GLN A 133 -101.16 8.97 -32.09
CA GLN A 133 -101.54 9.22 -33.49
C GLN A 133 -100.81 10.41 -34.12
N TYR A 134 -100.23 11.31 -33.31
CA TYR A 134 -99.47 12.47 -33.79
C TYR A 134 -97.96 12.25 -33.65
N PRO A 135 -97.19 12.16 -34.75
CA PRO A 135 -95.73 12.08 -34.73
C PRO A 135 -95.08 13.24 -33.97
N SER A 136 -93.93 12.98 -33.34
CA SER A 136 -93.18 13.99 -32.57
C SER A 136 -92.64 15.16 -33.41
N ASP A 137 -92.45 14.96 -34.72
CA ASP A 137 -91.82 15.93 -35.62
C ASP A 137 -92.80 16.98 -36.19
N LEU A 138 -94.08 16.88 -35.84
CA LEU A 138 -95.14 17.73 -36.37
C LEU A 138 -95.10 19.14 -35.75
N LEU A 139 -95.11 20.18 -36.58
CA LEU A 139 -95.19 21.57 -36.12
C LEU A 139 -96.54 21.81 -35.40
N ARG A 140 -96.48 22.47 -34.23
CA ARG A 140 -97.65 22.72 -33.36
C ARG A 140 -98.41 21.46 -32.92
N ARG A 141 -97.73 20.31 -32.87
CA ARG A 141 -98.25 19.02 -32.36
C ARG A 141 -99.10 19.18 -31.11
N ARG A 142 -98.59 19.93 -30.13
CA ARG A 142 -99.25 20.23 -28.86
C ARG A 142 -100.62 20.86 -28.99
N THR A 143 -100.76 21.85 -29.86
CA THR A 143 -102.04 22.50 -30.11
C THR A 143 -103.02 21.52 -30.75
N LEU A 144 -102.55 20.74 -31.74
CA LEU A 144 -103.39 19.82 -32.51
C LEU A 144 -103.98 18.69 -31.66
N TYR A 145 -103.16 17.98 -30.87
CA TYR A 145 -103.72 16.92 -30.03
C TYR A 145 -104.57 17.47 -28.90
N LEU A 146 -104.26 18.64 -28.31
CA LEU A 146 -105.10 19.23 -27.27
C LEU A 146 -106.49 19.60 -27.80
N ASP A 147 -106.57 20.14 -29.02
CA ASP A 147 -107.84 20.49 -29.66
C ASP A 147 -108.68 19.24 -29.98
N VAL A 148 -108.02 18.14 -30.39
CA VAL A 148 -108.69 16.86 -30.66
C VAL A 148 -109.11 16.14 -29.38
N LEU A 149 -108.27 16.16 -28.34
CA LEU A 149 -108.60 15.62 -27.02
C LEU A 149 -109.80 16.33 -26.39
N GLN A 150 -109.93 17.64 -26.60
CA GLN A 150 -111.08 18.41 -26.12
C GLN A 150 -112.40 18.00 -26.81
N ARG A 151 -112.33 17.43 -28.02
CA ARG A 151 -113.50 16.88 -28.73
C ARG A 151 -113.85 15.47 -28.25
N TYR A 152 -112.84 14.62 -28.01
CA TYR A 152 -113.05 13.25 -27.52
C TYR A 152 -113.39 13.18 -26.02
N LEU A 153 -112.98 14.17 -25.24
CA LEU A 153 -113.23 14.27 -23.79
C LEU A 153 -113.96 15.58 -23.45
N PRO A 154 -115.23 15.73 -23.83
CA PRO A 154 -115.98 16.97 -23.62
C PRO A 154 -116.21 17.29 -22.13
N HIS A 155 -116.09 16.30 -21.24
CA HIS A 155 -116.21 16.42 -19.78
C HIS A 155 -114.95 16.95 -19.09
N LYS A 156 -113.86 17.22 -19.82
CA LYS A 156 -112.59 17.73 -19.27
C LYS A 156 -112.27 19.10 -19.86
N SER A 157 -111.80 20.03 -19.01
CA SER A 157 -111.40 21.35 -19.50
C SER A 157 -110.02 21.30 -20.17
N ARG A 158 -109.74 22.28 -21.04
CA ARG A 158 -108.39 22.46 -21.62
C ARG A 158 -107.32 22.64 -20.54
N HIS A 159 -107.68 23.26 -19.41
CA HIS A 159 -106.78 23.41 -18.27
C HIS A 159 -106.43 22.07 -17.64
N ASP A 160 -107.41 21.18 -17.45
CA ASP A 160 -107.20 19.85 -16.90
C ASP A 160 -106.35 18.97 -17.82
N LEU A 161 -106.53 19.09 -19.14
CA LEU A 161 -105.70 18.43 -20.14
C LEU A 161 -104.22 18.85 -20.05
N VAL A 162 -103.95 20.15 -19.90
CA VAL A 162 -102.59 20.68 -19.74
C VAL A 162 -102.01 20.33 -18.35
N ALA A 163 -102.84 20.29 -17.30
CA ALA A 163 -102.41 19.85 -15.98
C ALA A 163 -102.03 18.36 -15.99
N HIS A 164 -102.82 17.53 -16.68
CA HIS A 164 -102.54 16.12 -16.88
C HIS A 164 -101.26 15.89 -17.69
N GLU A 165 -101.06 16.63 -18.80
CA GLU A 165 -99.81 16.61 -19.58
C GLU A 165 -98.58 16.83 -18.68
N LYS A 166 -98.59 17.90 -17.89
CA LYS A 166 -97.49 18.20 -16.95
C LYS A 166 -97.28 17.12 -15.89
N ALA A 167 -98.37 16.53 -15.38
CA ALA A 167 -98.29 15.43 -14.41
C ALA A 167 -97.73 14.15 -15.06
N TRP A 168 -98.11 13.89 -16.31
CA TRP A 168 -97.66 12.75 -17.11
C TRP A 168 -96.18 12.86 -17.49
N ASP A 169 -95.72 14.05 -17.86
CA ASP A 169 -94.31 14.34 -18.12
C ASP A 169 -93.46 14.12 -16.86
N ARG A 170 -93.94 14.61 -15.71
CA ARG A 170 -93.31 14.37 -14.40
C ARG A 170 -93.27 12.88 -14.07
N TYR A 171 -94.38 12.16 -14.28
CA TYR A 171 -94.43 10.71 -14.06
C TYR A 171 -93.41 9.96 -14.93
N HIS A 172 -93.35 10.25 -16.23
CA HIS A 172 -92.39 9.61 -17.14
C HIS A 172 -90.95 9.95 -16.80
N PHE A 173 -90.67 11.20 -16.44
CA PHE A 173 -89.35 11.62 -15.98
C PHE A 173 -88.91 10.84 -14.74
N THR A 174 -89.73 10.82 -13.68
CA THR A 174 -89.43 10.07 -12.45
C THR A 174 -89.33 8.56 -12.71
N LYS A 175 -90.16 8.02 -13.62
CA LYS A 175 -90.09 6.61 -14.05
C LYS A 175 -88.80 6.29 -14.79
N ASN A 176 -88.31 7.22 -15.61
CA ASN A 176 -87.03 7.09 -16.29
C ASN A 176 -85.85 7.23 -15.31
N GLN A 177 -85.93 8.13 -14.32
CA GLN A 177 -84.96 8.20 -13.23
C GLN A 177 -84.87 6.89 -12.45
N ARG A 178 -86.02 6.26 -12.16
CA ARG A 178 -86.06 4.92 -11.53
C ARG A 178 -85.33 3.87 -12.37
N LYS A 179 -85.59 3.83 -13.68
CA LYS A 179 -84.92 2.90 -14.61
C LYS A 179 -83.41 3.12 -14.62
N LEU A 180 -82.97 4.38 -14.72
CA LEU A 180 -81.55 4.74 -14.69
C LEU A 180 -80.89 4.36 -13.36
N LEU A 181 -81.58 4.55 -12.22
CA LEU A 181 -81.07 4.15 -10.92
C LEU A 181 -80.83 2.63 -10.84
N ILE A 182 -81.74 1.83 -11.37
CA ILE A 182 -81.60 0.36 -11.41
C ILE A 182 -80.42 -0.04 -12.31
N LEU A 183 -80.28 0.59 -13.48
CA LEU A 183 -79.13 0.33 -14.36
C LEU A 183 -77.80 0.71 -13.69
N ASN A 184 -77.76 1.86 -13.03
CA ASN A 184 -76.59 2.32 -12.28
C ASN A 184 -76.26 1.38 -11.11
N TRP A 185 -77.28 0.86 -10.42
CA TRP A 185 -77.09 -0.15 -9.38
C TRP A 185 -76.45 -1.43 -9.93
N ALA A 186 -76.97 -1.96 -11.04
CA ALA A 186 -76.43 -3.16 -11.67
C ALA A 186 -74.95 -2.97 -12.05
N GLN A 187 -74.60 -1.81 -12.61
CA GLN A 187 -73.21 -1.46 -12.95
C GLN A 187 -72.34 -1.29 -11.70
N ALA A 188 -72.81 -0.56 -10.69
CA ALA A 188 -72.08 -0.33 -9.45
C ALA A 188 -71.83 -1.65 -8.68
N ARG A 189 -72.84 -2.52 -8.62
CA ARG A 189 -72.72 -3.87 -8.03
C ARG A 189 -71.68 -4.71 -8.76
N LYS A 190 -71.69 -4.74 -10.09
CA LYS A 190 -70.68 -5.47 -10.88
C LYS A 190 -69.27 -4.91 -10.65
N ALA A 191 -69.12 -3.59 -10.69
CA ALA A 191 -67.84 -2.93 -10.44
C ALA A 191 -67.33 -3.18 -9.01
N PHE A 192 -68.22 -3.15 -8.03
CA PHE A 192 -67.89 -3.46 -6.63
C PHE A 192 -67.43 -4.90 -6.48
N LEU A 193 -68.17 -5.87 -7.03
CA LEU A 193 -67.80 -7.29 -6.97
C LEU A 193 -66.43 -7.54 -7.61
N PHE A 194 -66.17 -6.95 -8.77
CA PHE A 194 -64.87 -7.06 -9.43
C PHE A 194 -63.74 -6.48 -8.56
N LYS A 195 -63.95 -5.29 -7.98
CA LYS A 195 -62.97 -4.65 -7.07
C LYS A 195 -62.75 -5.48 -5.79
N ALA A 196 -63.79 -6.06 -5.23
CA ALA A 196 -63.72 -6.90 -4.05
C ALA A 196 -62.91 -8.18 -4.30
N VAL A 197 -63.18 -8.86 -5.42
CA VAL A 197 -62.46 -10.08 -5.81
C VAL A 197 -60.99 -9.78 -6.11
N THR A 198 -60.71 -8.69 -6.83
CA THR A 198 -59.32 -8.27 -7.13
C THR A 198 -58.55 -7.91 -5.86
N ALA A 199 -59.12 -7.11 -4.96
CA ALA A 199 -58.48 -6.77 -3.69
C ALA A 199 -58.19 -7.99 -2.81
N VAL A 200 -59.09 -8.98 -2.76
CA VAL A 200 -58.84 -10.21 -2.02
C VAL A 200 -57.79 -11.08 -2.70
N ALA A 201 -57.79 -11.17 -4.03
CA ALA A 201 -56.75 -11.89 -4.76
C ALA A 201 -55.36 -11.26 -4.52
N GLU A 202 -55.26 -9.93 -4.52
CA GLU A 202 -54.03 -9.20 -4.19
C GLU A 202 -53.57 -9.47 -2.75
N ALA A 203 -54.49 -9.42 -1.78
CA ALA A 203 -54.19 -9.74 -0.40
C ALA A 203 -53.73 -11.20 -0.21
N SER A 204 -54.35 -12.14 -0.92
CA SER A 204 -53.96 -13.55 -0.90
C SER A 204 -52.57 -13.75 -1.49
N ALA A 205 -52.27 -13.14 -2.64
CA ALA A 205 -50.95 -13.19 -3.25
C ALA A 205 -49.88 -12.57 -2.33
N ALA A 206 -50.17 -11.43 -1.70
CA ALA A 206 -49.26 -10.81 -0.74
C ALA A 206 -48.97 -11.76 0.44
N HIS A 207 -50.00 -12.39 1.01
CA HIS A 207 -49.83 -13.35 2.10
C HIS A 207 -48.98 -14.56 1.70
N GLU A 208 -49.19 -15.13 0.51
CA GLU A 208 -48.36 -16.23 -0.01
C GLU A 208 -46.89 -15.83 -0.17
N THR A 209 -46.62 -14.60 -0.65
CA THR A 209 -45.25 -14.10 -0.76
C THR A 209 -44.60 -13.92 0.61
N GLU A 210 -45.34 -13.43 1.62
CA GLU A 210 -44.84 -13.31 2.98
C GLU A 210 -44.51 -14.67 3.60
N LEU A 211 -45.36 -15.67 3.41
CA LEU A 211 -45.10 -17.05 3.84
C LEU A 211 -43.86 -17.63 3.15
N ALA A 212 -43.71 -17.42 1.84
CA ALA A 212 -42.52 -17.85 1.11
C ALA A 212 -41.25 -17.19 1.66
N LEU A 213 -41.28 -15.88 1.92
CA LEU A 213 -40.18 -15.15 2.53
C LEU A 213 -39.86 -15.66 3.95
N ALA A 214 -40.87 -15.89 4.78
CA ALA A 214 -40.68 -16.46 6.12
C ALA A 214 -39.99 -17.83 6.07
N ASN A 215 -40.43 -18.72 5.17
CA ASN A 215 -39.81 -20.02 4.95
C ASN A 215 -38.35 -19.89 4.49
N THR A 216 -38.03 -18.94 3.60
CA THR A 216 -36.64 -18.72 3.18
C THR A 216 -35.76 -18.20 4.32
N ARG A 217 -36.29 -17.30 5.17
CA ARG A 217 -35.57 -16.79 6.35
C ARG A 217 -35.28 -17.91 7.35
N GLN A 218 -36.24 -18.78 7.59
CA GLN A 218 -36.05 -19.93 8.47
C GLN A 218 -34.94 -20.86 7.94
N LYS A 219 -34.97 -21.21 6.65
CA LYS A 219 -33.91 -22.04 6.02
C LYS A 219 -32.54 -21.38 6.08
N GLN A 220 -32.47 -20.06 5.91
CA GLN A 220 -31.22 -19.32 6.04
C GLN A 220 -30.68 -19.37 7.47
N GLN A 221 -31.56 -19.24 8.46
CA GLN A 221 -31.18 -19.33 9.87
C GLN A 221 -30.62 -20.72 10.21
N GLU A 222 -31.30 -21.78 9.79
CA GLU A 222 -30.83 -23.16 9.97
C GLU A 222 -29.43 -23.37 9.35
N LEU A 223 -29.22 -22.86 8.13
CA LEU A 223 -27.91 -22.92 7.47
C LEU A 223 -26.83 -22.12 8.20
N CYS A 224 -27.17 -20.94 8.73
CA CYS A 224 -26.24 -20.14 9.53
C CYS A 224 -25.84 -20.85 10.84
N ASP A 225 -26.79 -21.52 11.50
CA ASP A 225 -26.53 -22.29 12.71
C ASP A 225 -25.62 -23.50 12.42
N ASP A 226 -25.87 -24.22 11.32
CA ASP A 226 -25.01 -25.32 10.86
C ASP A 226 -23.58 -24.85 10.55
N LEU A 227 -23.45 -23.72 9.84
CA LEU A 227 -22.14 -23.15 9.52
C LEU A 227 -21.41 -22.69 10.78
N LYS A 228 -22.12 -22.08 11.74
CA LYS A 228 -21.56 -21.68 13.03
C LYS A 228 -21.04 -22.90 13.80
N ALA A 229 -21.80 -23.99 13.83
CA ALA A 229 -21.35 -25.24 14.47
C ALA A 229 -20.06 -25.77 13.82
N LYS A 230 -19.98 -25.79 12.48
CA LYS A 230 -18.76 -26.20 11.74
C LYS A 230 -17.57 -25.29 12.04
N VAL A 231 -17.77 -23.97 12.09
CA VAL A 231 -16.70 -23.01 12.42
C VAL A 231 -16.20 -23.21 13.84
N LEU A 232 -17.09 -23.46 14.80
CA LEU A 232 -16.69 -23.76 16.18
C LEU A 232 -15.88 -25.05 16.26
N GLN A 233 -16.31 -26.13 15.59
CA GLN A 233 -15.54 -27.38 15.51
C GLN A 233 -14.15 -27.15 14.90
N TRP A 234 -14.08 -26.39 13.81
CA TRP A 234 -12.80 -26.07 13.16
C TRP A 234 -11.87 -25.26 14.07
N ARG A 235 -12.41 -24.30 14.83
CA ARG A 235 -11.61 -23.52 15.80
C ARG A 235 -11.00 -24.42 16.88
N VAL A 236 -11.78 -25.34 17.44
CA VAL A 236 -11.27 -26.32 18.43
C VAL A 236 -10.14 -27.16 17.82
N GLN A 237 -10.34 -27.68 16.60
CA GLN A 237 -9.30 -28.44 15.90
C GLN A 237 -8.03 -27.63 15.65
N GLN A 238 -8.17 -26.34 15.29
CA GLN A 238 -7.02 -25.44 15.10
C GLN A 238 -6.27 -25.17 16.41
N GLU A 239 -7.00 -24.95 17.51
CA GLU A 239 -6.37 -24.76 18.82
C GLU A 239 -5.63 -26.02 19.28
N GLU A 240 -6.21 -27.20 19.07
CA GLU A 240 -5.55 -28.48 19.36
C GLU A 240 -4.29 -28.68 18.51
N ALA A 241 -4.37 -28.41 17.20
CA ALA A 241 -3.21 -28.48 16.31
C ALA A 241 -2.10 -27.52 16.76
N ALA A 242 -2.43 -26.27 17.11
CA ALA A 242 -1.47 -25.27 17.59
C ALA A 242 -0.81 -25.71 18.91
N LYS A 243 -1.56 -26.30 19.84
CA LYS A 243 -1.01 -26.86 21.09
C LYS A 243 -0.02 -27.99 20.81
N LEU A 244 -0.35 -28.89 19.88
CA LEU A 244 0.54 -29.99 19.49
C LEU A 244 1.81 -29.47 18.80
N GLU A 245 1.70 -28.51 17.90
CA GLU A 245 2.85 -27.88 17.25
C GLU A 245 3.78 -27.18 18.25
N ALA A 246 3.20 -26.44 19.21
CA ALA A 246 3.95 -25.81 20.29
C ALA A 246 4.68 -26.85 21.14
N ALA A 247 4.04 -27.97 21.49
CA ALA A 247 4.66 -29.06 22.24
C ALA A 247 5.81 -29.74 21.46
N ILE A 248 5.67 -29.90 20.13
CA ILE A 248 6.74 -30.41 19.28
C ILE A 248 7.90 -29.42 19.23
N ALA A 249 7.61 -28.12 19.12
CA ALA A 249 8.62 -27.06 19.07
C ALA A 249 9.42 -26.97 20.39
N THR A 250 8.75 -27.01 21.55
CA THR A 250 9.42 -27.03 22.86
C THR A 250 10.32 -28.25 23.01
N ARG A 251 9.85 -29.44 22.62
CA ARG A 251 10.65 -30.66 22.67
C ARG A 251 11.85 -30.61 21.71
N ARG A 252 11.70 -30.03 20.53
CA ARG A 252 12.81 -29.81 19.58
C ARG A 252 13.84 -28.84 20.15
N LYS A 253 13.40 -27.76 20.80
CA LYS A 253 14.28 -26.77 21.44
C LYS A 253 15.06 -27.40 22.58
N GLN A 254 14.39 -28.10 23.50
CA GLN A 254 15.04 -28.83 24.59
C GLN A 254 16.12 -29.80 24.08
N LYS A 255 15.83 -30.56 23.02
CA LYS A 255 16.83 -31.45 22.40
C LYS A 255 18.02 -30.71 21.80
N LYS A 256 17.82 -29.50 21.25
CA LYS A 256 18.92 -28.68 20.74
C LYS A 256 19.76 -28.12 21.89
N ASP A 257 19.10 -27.55 22.90
CA ASP A 257 19.77 -26.99 24.08
C ASP A 257 20.59 -28.06 24.81
N GLU A 258 20.06 -29.29 24.94
CA GLU A 258 20.78 -30.41 25.55
C GLU A 258 22.00 -30.82 24.71
N LYS A 259 21.87 -30.89 23.38
CA LYS A 259 23.01 -31.16 22.50
C LYS A 259 24.08 -30.08 22.61
N GLU A 260 23.69 -28.81 22.68
CA GLU A 260 24.62 -27.70 22.88
C GLU A 260 25.32 -27.77 24.23
N ARG A 261 24.61 -28.16 25.30
CA ARG A 261 25.21 -28.38 26.63
C ARG A 261 26.26 -29.47 26.59
N VAL A 262 25.92 -30.63 26.04
CA VAL A 262 26.87 -31.75 25.89
C VAL A 262 28.09 -31.34 25.04
N GLN A 263 27.88 -30.59 23.94
CA GLN A 263 28.98 -30.09 23.12
C GLN A 263 29.90 -29.12 23.89
N LYS A 264 29.31 -28.20 24.66
CA LYS A 264 30.07 -27.26 25.50
C LYS A 264 30.89 -27.99 26.56
N GLU A 265 30.31 -29.00 27.22
CA GLU A 265 31.02 -29.82 28.20
C GLU A 265 32.20 -30.58 27.57
N GLN A 266 31.99 -31.21 26.42
CA GLN A 266 33.06 -31.88 25.67
C GLN A 266 34.17 -30.91 25.25
N GLU A 267 33.80 -29.71 24.79
CA GLU A 267 34.76 -28.68 24.44
C GLU A 267 35.55 -28.20 25.65
N MET A 268 34.90 -28.03 26.81
CA MET A 268 35.56 -27.66 28.06
C MET A 268 36.58 -28.71 28.50
N ILE A 269 36.22 -30.00 28.42
CA ILE A 269 37.13 -31.11 28.71
C ILE A 269 38.34 -31.08 27.75
N ARG A 270 38.10 -30.90 26.45
CA ARG A 270 39.17 -30.80 25.43
C ARG A 270 40.11 -29.63 25.72
N ARG A 271 39.56 -28.44 25.98
CA ARG A 271 40.34 -27.22 26.32
C ARG A 271 41.15 -27.41 27.60
N ALA A 272 40.62 -28.09 28.61
CA ALA A 272 41.36 -28.40 29.84
C ALA A 272 42.56 -29.32 29.56
N GLN A 273 42.36 -30.39 28.79
CA GLN A 273 43.44 -31.30 28.38
C GLN A 273 44.52 -30.58 27.56
N GLU A 274 44.14 -29.73 26.60
CA GLU A 274 45.07 -28.91 25.83
C GLU A 274 45.85 -27.94 26.73
N LYS A 275 45.17 -27.27 27.68
CA LYS A 275 45.81 -26.37 28.65
C LYS A 275 46.83 -27.10 29.51
N GLU A 276 46.55 -28.32 29.96
CA GLU A 276 47.52 -29.15 30.68
C GLU A 276 48.73 -29.52 29.83
N LYS A 277 48.52 -29.91 28.56
CA LYS A 277 49.63 -30.19 27.63
C LYS A 277 50.51 -28.96 27.43
N VAL A 278 49.91 -27.78 27.24
CA VAL A 278 50.63 -26.51 27.09
C VAL A 278 51.41 -26.17 28.36
N LYS A 279 50.84 -26.37 29.56
CA LYS A 279 51.56 -26.17 30.84
C LYS A 279 52.80 -27.06 30.93
N LYS A 280 52.67 -28.36 30.61
CA LYS A 280 53.81 -29.30 30.62
C LYS A 280 54.91 -28.86 29.65
N TYR A 281 54.53 -28.50 28.42
CA TYR A 281 55.48 -27.99 27.43
C TYR A 281 56.22 -26.73 27.89
N TRP A 282 55.51 -25.77 28.49
CA TRP A 282 56.16 -24.56 29.01
C TRP A 282 57.10 -24.85 30.18
N ALA A 283 56.75 -25.78 31.06
CA ALA A 283 57.63 -26.19 32.16
C ALA A 283 58.93 -26.83 31.62
N GLU A 284 58.82 -27.74 30.64
CA GLU A 284 60.00 -28.33 29.97
C GLU A 284 60.85 -27.26 29.27
N LYS A 285 60.22 -26.26 28.65
CA LYS A 285 60.93 -25.16 28.00
C LYS A 285 61.66 -24.27 29.01
N GLN A 286 61.04 -23.99 30.15
CA GLN A 286 61.66 -23.25 31.25
C GLN A 286 62.86 -24.00 31.82
N LEU A 287 62.74 -25.32 32.05
CA LEU A 287 63.86 -26.14 32.52
C LEU A 287 65.05 -26.08 31.56
N LYS A 288 64.79 -26.24 30.24
CA LYS A 288 65.84 -26.12 29.22
C LYS A 288 66.49 -24.74 29.19
N GLN A 289 65.74 -23.67 29.47
CA GLN A 289 66.30 -22.32 29.57
C GLN A 289 67.22 -22.20 30.78
N GLN A 290 66.79 -22.69 31.94
CA GLN A 290 67.61 -22.72 33.17
C GLN A 290 68.90 -23.50 32.97
N GLU A 291 68.84 -24.71 32.37
CA GLU A 291 70.02 -25.50 32.05
C GLU A 291 71.00 -24.77 31.12
N GLN A 292 70.50 -23.96 30.17
CA GLN A 292 71.36 -23.17 29.29
C GLN A 292 71.95 -21.96 30.02
N GLU A 293 71.15 -21.28 30.85
CA GLU A 293 71.60 -20.18 31.70
C GLU A 293 72.71 -20.63 32.66
N GLU A 294 72.56 -21.78 33.31
CA GLU A 294 73.60 -22.37 34.17
C GLU A 294 74.90 -22.65 33.40
N LYS A 295 74.81 -23.20 32.18
CA LYS A 295 75.98 -23.39 31.31
C LYS A 295 76.65 -22.06 30.94
N TYR A 296 75.87 -21.01 30.67
CA TYR A 296 76.42 -19.69 30.39
C TYR A 296 77.08 -19.07 31.61
N ILE A 297 76.49 -19.23 32.80
CA ILE A 297 77.07 -18.76 34.07
C ILE A 297 78.41 -19.48 34.31
N GLN A 298 78.45 -20.81 34.18
CA GLN A 298 79.68 -21.60 34.31
C GLN A 298 80.75 -21.11 33.32
N ARG A 299 80.38 -20.90 32.06
CA ARG A 299 81.32 -20.40 31.05
C ARG A 299 81.81 -18.97 31.36
N LEU A 300 80.94 -18.12 31.88
CA LEU A 300 81.29 -16.76 32.29
C LEU A 300 82.26 -16.77 33.47
N GLU A 301 82.08 -17.67 34.44
CA GLU A 301 82.98 -17.84 35.57
C GLU A 301 84.37 -18.32 35.12
N GLU A 302 84.44 -19.27 34.19
CA GLU A 302 85.71 -19.68 33.57
C GLU A 302 86.42 -18.51 32.90
N LEU A 303 85.70 -17.72 32.08
CA LEU A 303 86.26 -16.54 31.43
C LEU A 303 86.73 -15.49 32.44
N ARG A 304 85.99 -15.28 33.53
CA ARG A 304 86.39 -14.37 34.61
C ARG A 304 87.68 -14.80 35.28
N LYS A 305 87.90 -16.11 35.50
CA LYS A 305 89.15 -16.64 36.04
C LYS A 305 90.32 -16.35 35.09
N LEU A 306 90.17 -16.64 33.79
CA LEU A 306 91.19 -16.34 32.79
C LEU A 306 91.52 -14.84 32.73
N LEU A 307 90.51 -13.98 32.77
CA LEU A 307 90.71 -12.53 32.81
C LEU A 307 91.44 -12.08 34.08
N ALA A 308 91.11 -12.65 35.23
CA ALA A 308 91.78 -12.34 36.50
C ALA A 308 93.26 -12.77 36.48
N GLU A 309 93.57 -13.95 35.95
CA GLU A 309 94.94 -14.42 35.75
C GLU A 309 95.72 -13.49 34.81
N GLN A 310 95.10 -13.08 33.71
CA GLN A 310 95.72 -12.13 32.78
C GLN A 310 95.92 -10.76 33.42
N ALA A 311 94.99 -10.29 34.24
CA ALA A 311 95.09 -9.01 34.94
C ALA A 311 96.27 -8.97 35.92
N ILE A 312 96.61 -10.09 36.57
CA ILE A 312 97.80 -10.21 37.43
C ILE A 312 99.07 -10.04 36.59
N LYS A 313 99.19 -10.79 35.48
CA LYS A 313 100.35 -10.69 34.56
C LYS A 313 100.50 -9.28 33.97
N ASP A 314 99.38 -8.68 33.59
CA ASP A 314 99.35 -7.33 33.04
C ASP A 314 99.75 -6.28 34.09
N ARG A 315 99.34 -6.45 35.35
CA ARG A 315 99.75 -5.58 36.47
C ARG A 315 101.26 -5.59 36.68
N GLU A 316 101.88 -6.76 36.61
CA GLU A 316 103.34 -6.91 36.71
C GLU A 316 104.06 -6.26 35.51
N ARG A 317 103.57 -6.52 34.29
CA ARG A 317 104.10 -5.89 33.06
C ARG A 317 104.02 -4.36 33.12
N VAL A 318 102.91 -3.81 33.61
CA VAL A 318 102.72 -2.36 33.73
C VAL A 318 103.69 -1.77 34.77
N LYS A 319 103.83 -2.40 35.94
CA LYS A 319 104.82 -1.97 36.96
C LYS A 319 106.24 -1.96 36.40
N PHE A 320 106.62 -2.98 35.65
CA PHE A 320 107.94 -3.04 34.99
C PHE A 320 108.14 -1.90 33.98
N ARG A 321 107.14 -1.63 33.13
CA ARG A 321 107.19 -0.51 32.18
C ARG A 321 107.24 0.85 32.86
N GLN A 322 106.53 1.04 33.97
CA GLN A 322 106.58 2.26 34.78
C GLN A 322 108.00 2.48 35.32
N ALA A 323 108.60 1.47 35.95
CA ALA A 323 109.97 1.57 36.45
C ALA A 323 111.00 1.87 35.34
N LEU A 324 110.83 1.29 34.14
CA LEU A 324 111.70 1.58 32.99
C LEU A 324 111.55 3.02 32.50
N LEU A 325 110.31 3.55 32.46
CA LEU A 325 110.05 4.94 32.08
C LEU A 325 110.65 5.91 33.11
N GLU A 326 110.50 5.63 34.40
CA GLU A 326 111.10 6.41 35.49
C GLU A 326 112.62 6.48 35.34
N LYS A 327 113.30 5.35 35.06
CA LYS A 327 114.75 5.34 34.78
C LYS A 327 115.14 6.24 33.61
N ARG A 328 114.44 6.11 32.47
CA ARG A 328 114.72 6.95 31.28
C ARG A 328 114.48 8.44 31.54
N LEU A 329 113.48 8.77 32.36
CA LEU A 329 113.20 10.15 32.74
C LEU A 329 114.30 10.73 33.63
N LEU A 330 114.84 9.94 34.55
CA LEU A 330 115.99 10.35 35.37
C LEU A 330 117.24 10.55 34.51
N GLU A 331 117.57 9.59 33.66
CA GLU A 331 118.71 9.68 32.72
C GLU A 331 118.61 10.92 31.82
N LYS A 332 117.42 11.22 31.28
CA LYS A 332 117.19 12.43 30.48
C LYS A 332 117.36 13.72 31.29
N LYS A 333 116.93 13.75 32.55
CA LYS A 333 117.10 14.92 33.42
C LYS A 333 118.59 15.16 33.71
N GLU A 334 119.34 14.10 33.96
CA GLU A 334 120.80 14.18 34.18
C GLU A 334 121.52 14.71 32.93
N LEU A 335 121.19 14.19 31.75
CA LEU A 335 121.72 14.69 30.47
C LEU A 335 121.35 16.16 30.23
N ALA A 336 120.09 16.55 30.45
CA ALA A 336 119.66 17.93 30.27
C ALA A 336 120.37 18.90 31.22
N LEU A 337 120.69 18.49 32.45
CA LEU A 337 121.48 19.29 33.39
C LEU A 337 122.93 19.47 32.89
N GLN A 338 123.53 18.43 32.31
CA GLN A 338 124.87 18.51 31.72
C GLN A 338 124.89 19.45 30.51
N GLU A 339 123.93 19.30 29.58
CA GLU A 339 123.80 20.16 28.40
C GLU A 339 123.55 21.63 28.78
N ALA A 340 122.74 21.89 29.80
CA ALA A 340 122.50 23.25 30.30
C ALA A 340 123.79 23.89 30.83
N HIS A 341 124.58 23.15 31.62
CA HIS A 341 125.87 23.63 32.11
C HIS A 341 126.85 23.90 30.96
N GLU A 342 126.92 23.04 29.95
CA GLU A 342 127.74 23.28 28.76
C GLU A 342 127.27 24.49 27.94
N ALA A 343 125.95 24.70 27.83
CA ALA A 343 125.37 25.83 27.11
C ALA A 343 125.67 27.16 27.82
N GLU A 344 125.58 27.21 29.15
CA GLU A 344 125.96 28.38 29.93
C GLU A 344 127.44 28.74 29.71
N GLU A 345 128.34 27.75 29.69
CA GLU A 345 129.76 27.97 29.40
C GLU A 345 129.98 28.46 27.95
N LYS A 346 129.25 27.91 26.98
CA LYS A 346 129.30 28.37 25.57
C LYS A 346 128.75 29.79 25.41
N GLU A 347 127.68 30.14 26.13
CA GLU A 347 127.05 31.46 26.06
C GLU A 347 127.98 32.54 26.61
N LYS A 348 128.65 32.28 27.75
CA LYS A 348 129.70 33.17 28.29
C LYS A 348 130.81 33.42 27.26
N CYS A 349 131.25 32.39 26.54
CA CYS A 349 132.23 32.52 25.45
C CYS A 349 131.72 33.36 24.27
N LEU A 350 130.46 33.14 23.85
CA LEU A 350 129.85 33.88 22.74
C LEU A 350 129.59 35.36 23.10
N GLU A 351 129.24 35.65 24.35
CA GLU A 351 129.05 37.03 24.83
C GLU A 351 130.36 37.81 24.83
N ALA A 352 131.47 37.18 25.21
CA ALA A 352 132.80 37.78 25.08
C ALA A 352 133.13 38.13 23.61
N LEU A 353 132.75 37.26 22.66
CA LEU A 353 132.91 37.52 21.22
C LEU A 353 131.98 38.63 20.71
N ARG A 354 130.72 38.66 21.16
CA ARG A 354 129.73 39.67 20.74
C ARG A 354 130.14 41.09 21.16
N GLN A 355 130.80 41.24 22.31
CA GLN A 355 131.35 42.53 22.75
C GLN A 355 132.48 43.04 21.83
N GLN A 356 133.17 42.16 21.09
CA GLN A 356 134.25 42.56 20.18
C GLN A 356 133.78 43.06 18.81
N VAL A 357 132.56 42.74 18.36
CA VAL A 357 132.17 42.86 16.93
C VAL A 357 130.86 43.65 16.69
N ALA A 358 130.24 44.26 17.69
CA ALA A 358 128.92 44.87 17.52
C ALA A 358 128.92 46.16 16.66
N VAL A 359 128.41 46.06 15.42
CA VAL A 359 128.11 47.19 14.51
C VAL A 359 126.61 47.50 14.54
N VAL A 360 126.25 48.78 14.69
CA VAL A 360 124.86 49.25 14.85
C VAL A 360 124.32 49.82 13.52
N ALA A 361 123.26 49.20 12.99
CA ALA A 361 122.44 49.76 11.89
C ALA A 361 120.97 49.89 12.35
N LYS A 362 120.30 50.97 11.93
CA LYS A 362 118.94 51.35 12.41
C LYS A 362 117.82 50.71 11.55
N LEU A 363 116.77 50.27 12.23
CA LEU A 363 115.58 49.58 11.70
C LEU A 363 114.56 50.57 11.08
N ASP A 364 114.02 50.25 9.89
CA ASP A 364 112.94 51.00 9.21
C ASP A 364 111.59 50.26 9.31
N PRO A 365 110.61 50.77 10.09
CA PRO A 365 109.31 50.11 10.34
C PRO A 365 108.33 50.15 9.17
N ALA A 366 108.50 51.01 8.16
CA ALA A 366 107.49 51.21 7.12
C ALA A 366 107.35 50.01 6.16
N ARG A 367 108.44 49.25 5.96
CA ARG A 367 108.44 48.04 5.12
C ARG A 367 107.65 46.87 5.73
N ALA A 368 107.40 46.90 7.04
CA ALA A 368 106.71 45.82 7.73
C ALA A 368 105.18 45.82 7.52
N VAL A 369 104.60 46.92 7.00
CA VAL A 369 103.13 47.16 7.03
C VAL A 369 102.48 47.27 5.63
N SER A 370 103.22 47.13 4.53
CA SER A 370 102.63 47.22 3.17
C SER A 370 102.05 45.90 2.66
N ASP A 371 100.82 45.94 2.14
CA ASP A 371 100.12 44.79 1.55
C ASP A 371 100.83 44.24 0.29
N THR A 372 100.91 42.91 0.20
CA THR A 372 101.58 42.21 -0.90
C THR A 372 100.62 41.88 -2.05
N VAL A 373 101.19 41.71 -3.25
CA VAL A 373 100.51 41.47 -4.54
C VAL A 373 99.48 40.32 -4.49
N ALA A 374 99.63 39.35 -3.57
CA ALA A 374 98.72 38.23 -3.40
C ALA A 374 97.35 38.58 -2.78
N SER A 375 97.19 39.72 -2.10
CA SER A 375 95.90 40.12 -1.50
C SER A 375 94.93 40.74 -2.52
N LYS A 376 95.44 41.46 -3.53
CA LYS A 376 94.61 42.10 -4.58
C LYS A 376 93.93 41.12 -5.54
N ALA A 377 94.49 39.92 -5.74
CA ALA A 377 93.95 38.92 -6.66
C ALA A 377 92.68 38.19 -6.15
N ARG A 378 92.38 38.25 -4.85
CA ARG A 378 91.21 37.56 -4.26
C ARG A 378 89.88 38.30 -4.41
N MET A 379 89.89 39.59 -4.78
CA MET A 379 88.68 40.44 -4.79
C MET A 379 87.95 40.54 -6.14
N GLY A 380 88.43 39.88 -7.21
CA GLY A 380 87.61 39.51 -8.38
C GLY A 380 86.80 40.62 -9.06
N ILE A 381 87.40 41.78 -9.37
CA ILE A 381 86.77 42.86 -10.16
C ILE A 381 87.45 42.87 -11.54
N GLY A 382 86.76 42.46 -12.61
CA GLY A 382 87.20 42.74 -14.00
C GLY A 382 87.23 41.61 -15.04
N THR A 383 86.26 40.67 -15.07
CA THR A 383 86.08 39.79 -16.25
C THR A 383 84.61 39.78 -16.69
N GLU A 384 84.35 40.45 -17.81
CA GLU A 384 83.09 40.48 -18.55
C GLU A 384 82.96 39.24 -19.45
N GLU A 385 82.50 38.12 -18.90
CA GLU A 385 81.78 37.09 -19.67
C GLU A 385 80.73 36.44 -18.74
N GLU A 386 79.48 36.88 -18.85
CA GLU A 386 78.34 36.29 -18.14
C GLU A 386 78.10 34.84 -18.60
N PHE A 387 78.71 33.88 -17.93
CA PHE A 387 78.24 32.50 -17.95
C PHE A 387 76.91 32.44 -17.18
N VAL A 388 75.79 32.61 -17.89
CA VAL A 388 74.46 32.41 -17.31
C VAL A 388 74.28 30.92 -17.04
N LEU A 389 74.63 30.49 -15.82
CA LEU A 389 74.31 29.16 -15.30
C LEU A 389 72.78 28.99 -15.32
N GLN A 390 72.26 28.33 -16.37
CA GLN A 390 70.83 28.08 -16.49
C GLN A 390 70.38 27.10 -15.40
N LYS A 391 69.47 27.56 -14.54
CA LYS A 391 68.95 26.80 -13.41
C LYS A 391 68.17 25.57 -13.89
N PRO A 392 68.46 24.35 -13.41
CA PRO A 392 67.69 23.17 -13.74
C PRO A 392 66.26 23.28 -13.17
N LEU A 393 65.26 22.82 -13.94
CA LEU A 393 63.84 22.85 -13.57
C LEU A 393 63.49 21.94 -12.38
N PHE A 394 64.31 20.91 -12.13
CA PHE A 394 64.17 19.97 -11.01
C PHE A 394 65.46 19.88 -10.20
N LYS A 395 65.33 19.70 -8.87
CA LYS A 395 66.47 19.49 -7.97
C LYS A 395 66.94 18.04 -8.08
N LEU A 396 68.19 17.83 -8.48
CA LEU A 396 68.81 16.52 -8.59
C LEU A 396 69.63 16.21 -7.34
N HIS A 397 69.50 14.99 -6.82
CA HIS A 397 70.28 14.47 -5.69
C HIS A 397 71.11 13.27 -6.15
N THR A 398 72.05 13.53 -7.04
CA THR A 398 72.91 12.52 -7.67
C THR A 398 74.38 12.91 -7.52
N TYR A 399 75.27 11.91 -7.50
CA TYR A 399 76.72 12.11 -7.29
C TYR A 399 77.54 11.75 -8.53
N ASN A 400 76.90 11.27 -9.60
CA ASN A 400 77.57 10.79 -10.82
C ASN A 400 76.81 11.23 -12.09
N GLU A 401 77.54 11.59 -13.15
CA GLU A 401 77.03 12.02 -14.46
C GLU A 401 76.14 10.96 -15.13
N GLN A 402 76.51 9.68 -15.03
CA GLN A 402 75.71 8.60 -15.61
C GLN A 402 74.32 8.47 -14.94
N GLN A 403 74.22 8.85 -13.66
CA GLN A 403 72.95 8.89 -12.93
C GLN A 403 72.10 10.11 -13.31
N ILE A 404 72.73 11.19 -13.80
CA ILE A 404 72.05 12.40 -14.26
C ILE A 404 71.40 12.13 -15.63
N ILE A 405 72.14 11.54 -16.56
CA ILE A 405 71.66 11.26 -17.93
C ILE A 405 70.57 10.17 -17.95
N SER A 406 70.55 9.27 -16.97
CA SER A 406 69.55 8.20 -16.90
C SER A 406 68.17 8.64 -16.38
N ASP A 407 68.02 9.83 -15.78
CA ASP A 407 66.70 10.31 -15.33
C ASP A 407 65.83 10.71 -16.54
N PRO A 408 64.65 10.09 -16.74
CA PRO A 408 63.78 10.37 -17.88
C PRO A 408 63.28 11.82 -17.90
N ARG A 409 63.15 12.47 -16.74
CA ARG A 409 62.70 13.87 -16.65
C ARG A 409 63.72 14.82 -17.24
N LEU A 410 65.01 14.56 -16.99
CA LEU A 410 66.10 15.40 -17.52
C LEU A 410 66.24 15.25 -19.03
N ARG A 411 66.11 14.02 -19.56
CA ARG A 411 66.16 13.76 -21.01
C ARG A 411 65.04 14.45 -21.77
N VAL A 412 63.81 14.38 -21.24
CA VAL A 412 62.67 15.05 -21.85
C VAL A 412 62.81 16.58 -21.73
N GLU A 413 63.34 17.07 -20.60
CA GLU A 413 63.58 18.50 -20.41
C GLU A 413 64.63 19.06 -21.38
N LEU A 414 65.75 18.35 -21.56
CA LEU A 414 66.78 18.69 -22.55
C LEU A 414 66.22 18.68 -23.97
N ALA A 415 65.46 17.65 -24.33
CA ALA A 415 64.81 17.58 -25.65
C ALA A 415 63.82 18.73 -25.89
N LEU A 416 63.07 19.15 -24.86
CA LEU A 416 62.17 20.30 -24.95
C LEU A 416 62.94 21.63 -25.01
N ARG A 417 64.14 21.73 -24.43
CA ARG A 417 65.01 22.91 -24.56
C ARG A 417 65.64 23.00 -25.95
N GLU A 418 66.16 21.88 -26.47
CA GLU A 418 66.70 21.79 -27.83
C GLU A 418 65.63 22.13 -28.88
N ALA A 419 64.39 21.70 -28.66
CA ALA A 419 63.25 22.07 -29.50
C ALA A 419 62.71 23.50 -29.25
N GLY A 420 63.26 24.24 -28.27
CA GLY A 420 62.80 25.59 -27.90
C GLY A 420 61.44 25.64 -27.17
N LEU A 421 60.81 24.51 -26.89
CA LEU A 421 59.45 24.39 -26.34
C LEU A 421 59.38 24.40 -24.80
N HIS A 422 60.51 24.48 -24.10
CA HIS A 422 60.59 24.41 -22.63
C HIS A 422 59.74 25.45 -21.85
N LYS A 423 59.36 26.59 -22.47
CA LYS A 423 58.49 27.62 -21.84
C LYS A 423 57.00 27.49 -22.19
N THR A 424 56.63 26.56 -23.08
CA THR A 424 55.24 26.39 -23.55
C THR A 424 54.34 25.76 -22.47
N LEU A 425 53.02 25.96 -22.59
CA LEU A 425 52.04 25.34 -21.69
C LEU A 425 52.11 23.81 -21.75
N TYR A 426 52.37 23.25 -22.93
CA TYR A 426 52.57 21.81 -23.15
C TYR A 426 53.70 21.24 -22.28
N ALA A 427 54.87 21.90 -22.25
CA ALA A 427 55.98 21.49 -21.40
C ALA A 427 55.63 21.57 -19.90
N LYS A 428 54.88 22.60 -19.49
CA LYS A 428 54.41 22.76 -18.10
C LYS A 428 53.43 21.68 -17.66
N GLU A 429 52.62 21.15 -18.57
CA GLU A 429 51.68 20.06 -18.26
C GLU A 429 52.33 18.67 -18.25
N ILE A 430 53.31 18.44 -19.12
CA ILE A 430 53.92 17.11 -19.26
C ILE A 430 55.01 16.85 -18.22
N LEU A 431 55.88 17.82 -17.96
CA LEU A 431 57.04 17.62 -17.09
C LEU A 431 56.68 17.14 -15.66
N PRO A 432 55.58 17.60 -15.01
CA PRO A 432 55.17 17.07 -13.71
C PRO A 432 54.61 15.64 -13.75
N LYS A 433 54.10 15.17 -14.90
CA LYS A 433 53.48 13.84 -15.04
C LYS A 433 54.51 12.72 -15.19
N ILE A 434 55.77 13.05 -15.47
CA ILE A 434 56.83 12.06 -15.66
C ILE A 434 57.40 11.66 -14.29
N PRO A 435 57.34 10.36 -13.91
CA PRO A 435 57.84 9.92 -12.61
C PRO A 435 59.38 9.96 -12.55
N PRO A 436 59.96 10.16 -11.34
CA PRO A 436 61.40 10.00 -11.11
C PRO A 436 61.85 8.53 -11.33
N LEU A 437 63.14 8.33 -11.62
CA LEU A 437 63.74 7.00 -11.79
C LEU A 437 63.53 6.08 -10.56
N LYS A 438 63.50 6.65 -9.35
CA LYS A 438 63.12 5.96 -8.12
C LYS A 438 61.95 6.69 -7.47
N LEU A 439 60.85 5.96 -7.26
CA LEU A 439 59.71 6.49 -6.52
C LEU A 439 60.11 6.73 -5.05
N PRO A 440 59.61 7.81 -4.42
CA PRO A 440 59.77 8.00 -2.99
C PRO A 440 59.15 6.82 -2.24
N ARG A 441 59.73 6.45 -1.09
CA ARG A 441 59.19 5.36 -0.26
C ARG A 441 57.81 5.72 0.26
N LYS A 442 56.99 4.70 0.53
CA LYS A 442 55.55 4.81 0.87
C LYS A 442 55.25 5.64 2.13
N ASP A 443 56.23 5.74 3.04
CA ASP A 443 56.21 6.55 4.27
C ASP A 443 56.46 8.05 4.04
N MET A 444 56.96 8.44 2.86
CA MET A 444 57.25 9.83 2.48
C MET A 444 56.21 10.45 1.53
N GLU A 445 55.12 9.73 1.20
CA GLU A 445 54.03 10.29 0.40
C GLU A 445 53.23 11.32 1.23
N SER A 446 53.38 12.61 0.91
CA SER A 446 52.55 13.66 1.54
C SER A 446 51.12 13.60 1.00
N THR A 447 50.14 13.32 1.87
CA THR A 447 48.70 13.35 1.55
C THR A 447 48.15 14.77 1.31
N ALA A 448 48.96 15.81 1.52
CA ALA A 448 48.53 17.21 1.52
C ALA A 448 48.07 17.76 0.16
N PHE A 449 48.38 17.11 -0.96
CA PHE A 449 48.01 17.58 -2.31
C PHE A 449 47.58 16.44 -3.24
N LYS A 450 46.60 15.65 -2.80
CA LYS A 450 45.75 14.88 -3.74
C LYS A 450 44.43 15.67 -3.92
N PRO A 451 43.96 15.93 -5.15
CA PRO A 451 42.68 16.60 -5.39
C PRO A 451 41.50 15.76 -4.93
#